data_AF-A0A849HVR4-F1
#
_entry.id   AF-A0A849HVR4-F1
#
_cell.length_a   1.000
_cell.length_b   1.000
_cell.length_c   1.000
_cell.angle_alpha   90.00
_cell.angle_beta   90.00
_cell.angle_gamma   90.00
#
_symmetry.space_group_name_H-M   'P 1'
#
loop_
_entity.id
_entity.type
_entity.pdbx_description
1 polymer ?
#
loop_
_entity_poly.entity_id
_entity_poly.type
_entity_poly.pdbx_seq_one_letter_code
_entity_poly.pdbx_strand_id
1 'polypeptide(L)'
;MTDEMNDAEDWQARAQSAEAALSRVQAEAEARLIRAELKAEALRAGMVDLDGLKLLDVADLRLTEVGDVADAPAVLARLKRAKPWLFGMAMSSSSAANPPRPEPPRTRHANDLSHEEWVAARAALLRRR
;
A
#
# COMPACT_ATOMS: atom_id res chain seq x y z
N MET A 1 -11.95 -64.86 8.72
CA MET A 1 -12.69 -64.18 7.63
C MET A 1 -13.44 -62.95 8.13
N THR A 2 -14.03 -62.95 9.33
CA THR A 2 -14.66 -61.76 9.95
C THR A 2 -13.66 -60.72 10.43
N ASP A 3 -12.48 -61.15 10.91
CA ASP A 3 -11.43 -60.26 11.43
C ASP A 3 -10.80 -59.38 10.33
N GLU A 4 -10.51 -59.98 9.17
CA GLU A 4 -9.95 -59.26 8.01
C GLU A 4 -10.93 -58.25 7.38
N MET A 5 -12.25 -58.51 7.47
CA MET A 5 -13.26 -57.53 7.03
C MET A 5 -13.32 -56.32 7.98
N ASN A 6 -13.18 -56.57 9.28
CA ASN A 6 -13.20 -55.52 10.30
C ASN A 6 -11.97 -54.61 10.20
N ASP A 7 -10.80 -55.18 9.92
CA ASP A 7 -9.57 -54.43 9.66
C ASP A 7 -9.69 -53.57 8.38
N ALA A 8 -10.30 -54.09 7.31
CA ALA A 8 -10.49 -53.34 6.07
C ALA A 8 -11.46 -52.16 6.23
N GLU A 9 -12.54 -52.33 7.00
CA GLU A 9 -13.49 -51.28 7.33
C GLU A 9 -12.84 -50.18 8.19
N ASP A 10 -12.01 -50.55 9.17
CA ASP A 10 -11.24 -49.62 9.98
C ASP A 10 -10.24 -48.79 9.15
N TRP A 11 -9.56 -49.41 8.18
CA TRP A 11 -8.66 -48.70 7.26
C TRP A 11 -9.40 -47.71 6.35
N GLN A 12 -10.57 -48.09 5.83
CA GLN A 12 -11.38 -47.19 5.01
C GLN A 12 -11.92 -46.01 5.82
N ALA A 13 -12.41 -46.25 7.04
CA ALA A 13 -12.89 -45.20 7.93
C ALA A 13 -11.76 -44.20 8.29
N ARG A 14 -10.55 -44.71 8.57
CA ARG A 14 -9.37 -43.87 8.81
C ARG A 14 -8.98 -43.07 7.57
N ALA A 15 -8.97 -43.67 6.38
CA ALA A 15 -8.67 -42.98 5.13
C ALA A 15 -9.67 -41.84 4.85
N GLN A 16 -10.97 -42.11 4.97
CA GLN A 16 -12.01 -41.09 4.79
C GLN A 16 -11.89 -39.95 5.81
N SER A 17 -11.57 -40.27 7.07
CA SER A 17 -11.36 -39.25 8.10
C SER A 17 -10.13 -38.37 7.81
N ALA A 18 -9.06 -38.97 7.28
CA ALA A 18 -7.84 -38.26 6.91
C ALA A 18 -8.06 -37.37 5.68
N GLU A 19 -8.79 -37.86 4.68
CA GLU A 19 -9.19 -37.07 3.49
C GLU A 19 -10.08 -35.89 3.86
N ALA A 20 -11.06 -36.10 4.75
CA ALA A 20 -11.92 -35.03 5.24
C ALA A 20 -11.14 -33.99 6.07
N ALA A 21 -10.17 -34.43 6.88
CA ALA A 21 -9.29 -33.52 7.61
C ALA A 21 -8.39 -32.73 6.67
N LEU A 22 -7.82 -33.37 5.64
CA LEU A 22 -7.00 -32.73 4.63
C LEU A 22 -7.79 -31.69 3.83
N SER A 23 -8.98 -32.02 3.36
CA SER A 23 -9.80 -31.08 2.58
C SER A 23 -10.19 -29.85 3.40
N ARG A 24 -10.51 -30.04 4.69
CA ARG A 24 -10.80 -28.94 5.60
C ARG A 24 -9.57 -28.04 5.80
N VAL A 25 -8.40 -28.62 6.07
CA VAL A 25 -7.17 -27.85 6.27
C VAL A 25 -6.78 -27.11 4.99
N GLN A 26 -6.94 -27.73 3.83
CA GLN A 26 -6.69 -27.10 2.53
C GLN A 26 -7.62 -25.91 2.31
N ALA A 27 -8.93 -26.07 2.52
CA ALA A 27 -9.89 -24.98 2.37
C ALA A 27 -9.62 -23.82 3.35
N GLU A 28 -9.25 -24.12 4.60
CA GLU A 28 -8.88 -23.09 5.58
C GLU A 28 -7.59 -22.36 5.18
N ALA A 29 -6.59 -23.08 4.66
CA ALA A 29 -5.34 -22.51 4.18
C ALA A 29 -5.56 -21.63 2.94
N GLU A 30 -6.33 -22.12 1.98
CA GLU A 30 -6.70 -21.39 0.76
C GLU A 30 -7.41 -20.08 1.10
N ALA A 31 -8.42 -20.13 1.96
CA ALA A 31 -9.15 -18.94 2.40
C ALA A 31 -8.25 -17.93 3.15
N ARG A 32 -7.21 -18.39 3.85
CA ARG A 32 -6.23 -17.49 4.50
C ARG A 32 -5.30 -16.87 3.47
N LEU A 33 -4.87 -17.63 2.48
CA LEU A 33 -3.94 -17.19 1.44
C LEU A 33 -4.61 -16.15 0.53
N ILE A 34 -5.85 -16.40 0.09
CA ILE A 34 -6.67 -15.42 -0.66
C ILE A 34 -6.77 -14.09 0.11
N ARG A 35 -7.06 -14.16 1.42
CA ARG A 35 -7.16 -12.95 2.26
C ARG A 35 -5.81 -12.24 2.43
N ALA A 36 -4.71 -12.98 2.50
CA ALA A 36 -3.38 -12.40 2.60
C ALA A 36 -3.00 -11.67 1.31
N GLU A 37 -3.21 -12.30 0.16
CA GLU A 37 -2.89 -11.69 -1.13
C GLU A 37 -3.79 -10.51 -1.46
N LEU A 38 -5.08 -10.60 -1.17
CA LEU A 38 -5.98 -9.47 -1.35
C LEU A 38 -5.56 -8.26 -0.51
N LYS A 39 -5.06 -8.48 0.71
CA LYS A 39 -4.50 -7.41 1.55
C LYS A 39 -3.21 -6.85 0.98
N ALA A 40 -2.30 -7.70 0.50
CA ALA A 40 -1.05 -7.26 -0.12
C ALA A 40 -1.33 -6.37 -1.34
N GLU A 41 -2.24 -6.82 -2.21
CA GLU A 41 -2.62 -6.06 -3.40
C GLU A 41 -3.40 -4.78 -3.05
N ALA A 42 -4.24 -4.80 -2.01
CA ALA A 42 -4.93 -3.61 -1.53
C ALA A 42 -3.95 -2.54 -1.02
N LEU A 43 -2.94 -2.94 -0.24
CA LEU A 43 -1.88 -2.05 0.20
C LEU A 43 -1.10 -1.49 -0.99
N ARG A 44 -0.76 -2.34 -1.97
CA ARG A 44 -0.10 -1.94 -3.22
C ARG A 44 -0.93 -0.93 -4.01
N ALA A 45 -2.25 -1.07 -4.01
CA ALA A 45 -3.20 -0.16 -4.66
C ALA A 45 -3.43 1.16 -3.90
N GLY A 46 -2.84 1.31 -2.71
CA GLY A 46 -2.94 2.49 -1.85
C GLY A 46 -4.23 2.53 -1.02
N MET A 47 -4.79 1.37 -0.67
CA MET A 47 -5.94 1.29 0.23
C MET A 47 -5.53 1.73 1.64
N VAL A 48 -6.25 2.71 2.19
CA VAL A 48 -6.00 3.26 3.54
C VAL A 48 -6.80 2.48 4.57
N ASP A 49 -8.04 2.15 4.23
CA ASP A 49 -8.94 1.40 5.11
C ASP A 49 -9.09 -0.03 4.61
N LEU A 50 -8.32 -0.95 5.21
CA LEU A 50 -8.35 -2.38 4.88
C LEU A 50 -9.67 -3.06 5.25
N ASP A 51 -10.48 -2.47 6.15
CA ASP A 51 -11.79 -3.03 6.48
C ASP A 51 -12.76 -2.97 5.29
N GLY A 52 -12.50 -2.09 4.31
CA GLY A 52 -13.24 -2.05 3.05
C GLY A 52 -13.17 -3.35 2.25
N LEU A 53 -12.19 -4.24 2.50
CA LEU A 53 -12.11 -5.55 1.86
C LEU A 53 -13.27 -6.47 2.27
N LYS A 54 -13.92 -6.23 3.42
CA LYS A 54 -15.12 -6.97 3.85
C LYS A 54 -16.33 -6.70 2.95
N LEU A 55 -16.27 -5.66 2.13
CA LEU A 55 -17.32 -5.30 1.16
C LEU A 55 -17.18 -6.09 -0.15
N LEU A 56 -16.09 -6.82 -0.32
CA LEU A 56 -15.86 -7.68 -1.48
C LEU A 56 -16.43 -9.07 -1.19
N ASP A 57 -17.10 -9.63 -2.19
CA ASP A 57 -17.45 -11.04 -2.17
C ASP A 57 -16.19 -11.85 -2.51
N VAL A 58 -15.61 -12.45 -1.48
CA VAL A 58 -14.39 -13.26 -1.59
C VAL A 58 -14.67 -14.71 -1.95
N ALA A 59 -15.94 -15.13 -2.01
CA ALA A 59 -16.31 -16.52 -2.29
C ALA A 59 -15.99 -16.96 -3.73
N ASP A 60 -16.01 -16.01 -4.67
CA ASP A 60 -15.71 -16.28 -6.08
C ASP A 60 -14.23 -16.08 -6.44
N LEU A 61 -13.40 -15.63 -5.50
CA LEU A 61 -11.97 -15.40 -5.74
C LEU A 61 -11.21 -16.73 -5.69
N ARG A 62 -10.44 -16.99 -6.75
CA ARG A 62 -9.61 -18.20 -6.86
C ARG A 62 -8.13 -17.86 -6.83
N LEU A 63 -7.35 -18.74 -6.22
CA LEU A 63 -5.90 -18.70 -6.33
C LEU A 63 -5.46 -19.26 -7.69
N THR A 64 -4.43 -18.64 -8.24
CA THR A 64 -3.67 -19.17 -9.37
C THR A 64 -2.66 -20.20 -8.87
N GLU A 65 -2.05 -20.96 -9.79
CA GLU A 65 -1.00 -21.94 -9.47
C GLU A 65 0.24 -21.31 -8.79
N VAL A 66 0.44 -20.00 -8.96
CA VAL A 66 1.53 -19.23 -8.35
C VAL A 66 1.20 -18.84 -6.90
N GLY A 67 -0.08 -18.89 -6.52
CA GLY A 67 -0.57 -18.41 -5.23
C GLY A 67 -1.16 -17.00 -5.27
N ASP A 68 -1.20 -16.34 -6.43
CA ASP A 68 -1.81 -15.02 -6.59
C ASP A 68 -3.33 -15.13 -6.80
N VAL A 69 -4.08 -14.10 -6.39
CA VAL A 69 -5.52 -13.99 -6.70
C VAL A 69 -5.68 -13.37 -8.09
N ALA A 70 -6.11 -14.17 -9.08
CA ALA A 70 -6.10 -13.80 -10.51
C ALA A 70 -6.74 -12.43 -10.82
N ASP A 71 -7.89 -12.15 -10.20
CA ASP A 71 -8.68 -10.95 -10.48
C ASP A 71 -8.49 -9.83 -9.44
N ALA A 72 -7.57 -9.97 -8.48
CA ALA A 72 -7.41 -8.99 -7.39
C ALA A 72 -7.17 -7.55 -7.88
N PRO A 73 -6.28 -7.28 -8.86
CA PRO A 73 -6.07 -5.93 -9.37
C PRO A 73 -7.33 -5.33 -10.01
N ALA A 74 -8.09 -6.15 -10.75
CA ALA A 74 -9.31 -5.72 -11.42
C ALA A 74 -10.44 -5.43 -10.42
N VAL A 75 -10.57 -6.28 -9.40
CA VAL A 75 -11.53 -6.11 -8.30
C VAL A 75 -11.22 -4.85 -7.50
N LEU A 76 -9.96 -4.63 -7.15
CA LEU A 76 -9.54 -3.43 -6.41
C LEU A 76 -9.68 -2.15 -7.26
N ALA A 77 -9.42 -2.20 -8.57
CA ALA A 77 -9.67 -1.07 -9.46
C ALA A 77 -11.17 -0.71 -9.52
N ARG A 78 -12.06 -1.71 -9.58
CA ARG A 78 -13.51 -1.49 -9.47
C ARG A 78 -13.90 -0.91 -8.11
N LEU A 79 -13.36 -1.44 -7.03
CA LEU A 79 -13.60 -0.94 -5.67
C LEU A 79 -13.14 0.52 -5.53
N LYS A 80 -11.98 0.86 -6.10
CA LYS A 80 -11.44 2.23 -6.13
C LYS A 80 -12.31 3.20 -6.91
N ARG A 81 -12.95 2.77 -7.99
CA ARG A 81 -13.94 3.59 -8.72
C ARG A 81 -15.24 3.76 -7.94
N ALA A 82 -15.74 2.69 -7.31
CA ALA A 82 -17.01 2.71 -6.59
C ALA A 82 -16.92 3.42 -5.23
N LYS A 83 -15.77 3.29 -4.55
CA LYS A 83 -15.52 3.81 -3.20
C LYS A 83 -14.11 4.42 -3.12
N PRO A 84 -13.88 5.57 -3.77
CA PRO A 84 -12.54 6.18 -3.82
C PRO A 84 -11.99 6.51 -2.43
N TRP A 85 -12.85 6.81 -1.46
CA TRP A 85 -12.50 7.16 -0.08
C TRP A 85 -11.85 6.02 0.72
N LEU A 86 -11.94 4.77 0.26
CA LEU A 86 -11.19 3.64 0.84
C LEU A 86 -9.70 3.69 0.48
N PHE A 87 -9.36 4.42 -0.58
CA PHE A 87 -8.01 4.56 -1.10
C PHE A 87 -7.49 5.94 -0.76
N GLY A 88 -6.22 6.00 -0.38
CA GLY A 88 -5.55 7.27 -0.17
C GLY A 88 -5.52 8.04 -1.48
N MET A 89 -5.85 9.33 -1.42
CA MET A 89 -5.37 10.23 -2.46
C MET A 89 -3.84 10.13 -2.45
N ALA A 90 -3.23 9.93 -3.61
CA ALA A 90 -1.82 10.23 -3.82
C ALA A 90 -1.63 11.76 -3.78
N MET A 91 -1.99 12.40 -2.66
CA MET A 91 -1.65 13.78 -2.37
C MET A 91 -0.27 13.72 -1.72
N SER A 92 0.76 13.70 -2.56
CA SER A 92 2.08 14.13 -2.13
C SER A 92 1.95 15.61 -1.75
N SER A 93 1.72 15.90 -0.47
CA SER A 93 1.69 17.27 0.07
C SER A 93 3.07 17.93 0.05
N SER A 94 4.11 17.16 -0.21
CA SER A 94 5.46 17.62 -0.53
C SER A 94 5.55 18.01 -2.01
N SER A 95 4.96 19.15 -2.38
CA SER A 95 5.62 19.94 -3.42
C SER A 95 6.88 20.49 -2.76
N ALA A 96 8.06 20.01 -3.15
CA ALA A 96 9.28 20.74 -2.82
C ALA A 96 9.11 22.14 -3.41
N ALA A 97 8.81 23.12 -2.56
CA ALA A 97 8.74 24.50 -2.99
C ALA A 97 10.12 24.84 -3.54
N ASN A 98 10.22 25.01 -4.86
CA ASN A 98 11.45 25.48 -5.46
C ASN A 98 11.76 26.82 -4.78
N PRO A 99 12.88 26.93 -4.03
CA PRO A 99 13.23 28.20 -3.43
C PRO A 99 13.32 29.25 -4.53
N PRO A 100 12.86 30.50 -4.29
CA PRO A 100 13.01 31.56 -5.27
C PRO A 100 14.47 31.67 -5.67
N ARG A 101 14.74 31.88 -6.97
CA ARG A 101 16.11 32.04 -7.46
C ARG A 101 16.75 33.20 -6.70
N PRO A 102 18.00 33.07 -6.21
CA PRO A 102 18.69 34.16 -5.53
C PRO A 102 18.75 35.37 -6.45
N GLU A 103 18.23 36.51 -5.98
CA GLU A 103 18.31 37.76 -6.73
C GLU A 103 19.77 38.24 -6.75
N PRO A 104 20.29 38.68 -7.91
CA PRO A 104 21.61 39.28 -7.97
C PRO A 104 21.66 40.57 -7.13
N PRO A 105 22.81 40.91 -6.53
CA PRO A 105 22.93 42.12 -5.73
C PRO A 105 22.67 43.35 -6.60
N ARG A 106 21.55 44.03 -6.35
CA ARG A 106 21.17 45.28 -7.02
C ARG A 106 21.92 46.46 -6.40
N THR A 107 22.42 47.36 -7.24
CA THR A 107 22.92 48.66 -6.80
C THR A 107 21.74 49.52 -6.36
N ARG A 108 21.63 49.80 -5.05
CA ARG A 108 20.62 50.71 -4.48
C ARG A 108 21.18 52.14 -4.45
N HIS A 109 20.31 53.14 -4.65
CA HIS A 109 20.73 54.54 -4.47
C HIS A 109 20.88 54.85 -2.98
N ALA A 110 21.75 55.81 -2.65
CA ALA A 110 21.98 56.24 -1.27
C ALA A 110 20.69 56.75 -0.59
N ASN A 111 19.76 57.29 -1.37
CA ASN A 111 18.47 57.78 -0.88
C ASN A 111 17.49 56.67 -0.52
N ASP A 112 17.74 55.43 -0.98
CA ASP A 112 16.89 54.26 -0.71
C ASP A 112 17.35 53.48 0.54
N LEU A 113 18.43 53.91 1.19
CA LEU A 113 19.00 53.27 2.37
C LEU A 113 18.63 54.08 3.63
N SER A 114 18.35 53.37 4.72
CA SER A 114 18.36 54.03 6.02
C SER A 114 19.78 54.51 6.36
N HIS A 115 19.88 55.46 7.30
CA HIS A 115 21.17 56.05 7.67
C HIS A 115 22.18 54.99 8.16
N GLU A 116 21.71 54.02 8.95
CA GLU A 116 22.55 52.93 9.47
C GLU A 116 23.07 52.01 8.36
N GLU A 117 22.19 51.64 7.42
CA GLU A 117 22.56 50.84 6.25
C GLU A 117 23.54 51.58 5.34
N TRP A 118 23.37 52.89 5.17
CA TRP A 118 24.27 53.71 4.38
C TRP A 118 25.66 53.80 5.01
N VAL A 119 25.75 53.99 6.33
CA VAL A 119 27.04 54.01 7.05
C VAL A 119 27.75 52.67 6.92
N ALA A 120 27.03 51.55 7.08
CA ALA A 120 27.57 50.21 6.92
C ALA A 120 28.06 49.95 5.49
N ALA A 121 27.27 50.31 4.47
CA ALA A 121 27.64 50.16 3.06
C ALA A 121 28.85 51.02 2.70
N ARG A 122 28.92 52.26 3.20
CA ARG A 122 30.07 53.16 3.00
C ARG A 122 31.32 52.62 3.67
N ALA A 123 31.23 52.09 4.89
CA ALA A 123 32.35 51.46 5.57
C ALA A 123 32.85 50.21 4.82
N ALA A 124 31.94 49.40 4.27
CA ALA A 124 32.28 48.23 3.46
C ALA A 124 33.02 48.61 2.17
N LEU A 125 32.62 49.69 1.49
CA LEU A 125 33.33 50.21 0.31
C LEU A 125 34.73 50.70 0.65
N LEU A 126 34.91 51.41 1.76
CA LEU A 126 36.21 51.92 2.20
C LEU A 126 37.18 50.80 2.63
N ARG A 127 36.66 49.69 3.17
CA ARG A 127 37.47 48.51 3.54
C ARG A 127 37.94 47.68 2.34
N ARG A 128 37.31 47.86 1.18
CA ARG A 128 37.57 47.09 -0.04
C ARG A 128 38.57 47.78 -0.98
N ARG A 129 39.04 48.97 -0.61
CA ARG A 129 40.05 49.77 -1.31
C ARG A 129 41.40 49.63 -0.62
#